data_AF-A0A5L4NNZ8-F1
#
_entry.id   AF-A0A5L4NNZ8-F1
#
_cell.length_a   1.000
_cell.length_b   1.000
_cell.length_c   1.000
_cell.angle_alpha   90.00
_cell.angle_beta   90.00
_cell.angle_gamma   90.00
#
_symmetry.space_group_name_H-M   'P 1'
#
loop_
_entity.id
_entity.type
_entity.pdbx_description
1 polymer ?
#
loop_
_entity_poly.entity_id
_entity_poly.type
_entity_poly.pdbx_seq_one_letter_code
_entity_poly.pdbx_strand_id
1 'polypeptide(L)'
;MYHIVFSADENYIKYTAVLIASIIKNTDKNKFYQENEIYYFHILSNSISNHTKNKLQKLEQELNLTFPCKIQIHIQNDDNFKHYPISGAAHSSKLPYYRLKLNSILDDEINTCLYLDSDMLCLCDIREIFTINLEGKIAGVVGDPGSKRTKIKFKENNQKHTLRFDENYFNSGFLLINLKEWKKHNIEQKCEDLASKCYYIKAADQDLLNATIKPQYQLKLDFSYNFNIITLFYAICKDEQANRLNYTRDEFTKSAKTPKILHYGEKPWKFLKSYIDLQGKNINDYWWQIAEKTPIFNEELLEQKANVKDHLLYSALGFELLKAIKSFNFAKISSLIHNTKQDEYFLEKLQNINDDIFGLCCMLGESILYARKNQKNTFSVFLKAIKMLKNFKKYANKSRV
;
A
#
# COMPACT_ATOMS: atom_id res chain seq x y z
N MET A 1 -5.62 -11.01 -23.34
CA MET A 1 -6.46 -10.33 -22.33
C MET A 1 -5.65 -10.02 -21.08
N TYR A 2 -5.98 -8.95 -20.36
CA TYR A 2 -5.24 -8.50 -19.16
C TYR A 2 -6.16 -8.48 -17.94
N HIS A 3 -6.05 -9.49 -17.07
CA HIS A 3 -6.88 -9.62 -15.87
C HIS A 3 -6.20 -8.92 -14.68
N ILE A 4 -6.84 -7.88 -14.16
CA ILE A 4 -6.35 -7.08 -13.05
C ILE A 4 -7.39 -7.10 -11.93
N VAL A 5 -6.97 -7.46 -10.72
CA VAL A 5 -7.85 -7.73 -9.57
C VAL A 5 -7.58 -6.72 -8.46
N PHE A 6 -8.64 -6.24 -7.83
CA PHE A 6 -8.62 -5.32 -6.70
C PHE A 6 -9.50 -5.83 -5.58
N SER A 7 -9.26 -5.39 -4.35
CA SER A 7 -10.23 -5.51 -3.26
C SER A 7 -10.63 -4.13 -2.76
N ALA A 8 -11.93 -3.88 -2.70
CA ALA A 8 -12.49 -2.59 -2.32
C ALA A 8 -13.89 -2.77 -1.71
N ASP A 9 -14.13 -2.13 -0.57
CA ASP A 9 -15.49 -1.92 -0.07
C ASP A 9 -16.13 -0.71 -0.79
N GLU A 10 -17.42 -0.48 -0.52
CA GLU A 10 -18.19 0.66 -1.04
C GLU A 10 -17.44 2.00 -0.95
N ASN A 11 -16.77 2.27 0.17
CA ASN A 11 -16.09 3.55 0.40
C ASN A 11 -14.78 3.68 -0.37
N TYR A 12 -14.15 2.55 -0.72
CA TYR A 12 -12.90 2.50 -1.46
C TYR A 12 -13.08 2.48 -2.98
N ILE A 13 -14.28 2.20 -3.49
CA ILE A 13 -14.54 2.13 -4.95
C ILE A 13 -14.07 3.37 -5.69
N LYS A 14 -14.32 4.57 -5.15
CA LYS A 14 -13.87 5.82 -5.76
C LYS A 14 -12.36 5.94 -5.88
N TYR A 15 -11.59 5.34 -4.97
CA TYR A 15 -10.14 5.33 -5.05
C TYR A 15 -9.64 4.26 -6.04
N THR A 16 -10.28 3.09 -6.05
CA THR A 16 -10.03 2.05 -7.07
C THR A 16 -10.32 2.57 -8.48
N ALA A 17 -11.35 3.40 -8.65
CA ALA A 17 -11.67 4.05 -9.92
C ALA A 17 -10.52 4.94 -10.42
N VAL A 18 -9.82 5.66 -9.53
CA VAL A 18 -8.62 6.46 -9.88
C VAL A 18 -7.49 5.55 -10.36
N LEU A 19 -7.26 4.41 -9.70
CA LEU A 19 -6.27 3.43 -10.14
C LEU A 19 -6.61 2.86 -11.53
N ILE A 20 -7.85 2.43 -11.74
CA ILE A 20 -8.34 1.94 -13.04
C ILE A 20 -8.15 3.01 -14.13
N ALA A 21 -8.54 4.26 -13.86
CA ALA A 21 -8.35 5.37 -14.79
C ALA A 21 -6.87 5.64 -15.08
N SER A 22 -5.99 5.52 -14.07
CA SER A 22 -4.54 5.67 -14.26
C SER A 22 -3.96 4.59 -15.18
N ILE A 23 -4.44 3.35 -15.09
CA ILE A 23 -4.03 2.24 -15.95
C ILE A 23 -4.40 2.54 -17.40
N ILE A 24 -5.67 2.87 -17.65
CA ILE A 24 -6.18 3.15 -18.99
C ILE A 24 -5.47 4.36 -19.60
N LYS A 25 -5.28 5.43 -18.83
CA LYS A 25 -4.65 6.66 -19.30
C LYS A 25 -3.17 6.49 -19.67
N ASN A 26 -2.44 5.62 -18.98
CA ASN A 26 -1.03 5.35 -19.27
C ASN A 26 -0.82 4.23 -20.30
N THR A 27 -1.90 3.73 -20.92
CA THR A 27 -1.80 2.71 -21.98
C THR A 27 -1.31 3.35 -23.28
N ASP A 28 -0.14 2.92 -23.76
CA ASP A 28 0.43 3.39 -25.04
C ASP A 28 -0.18 2.63 -26.22
N LYS A 29 -1.13 3.24 -26.92
CA LYS A 29 -1.86 2.61 -28.03
C LYS A 29 -0.98 2.22 -29.23
N ASN A 30 0.28 2.69 -29.28
CA ASN A 30 1.23 2.32 -30.34
C ASN A 30 2.01 1.03 -30.02
N LYS A 31 1.90 0.52 -28.79
CA LYS A 31 2.49 -0.75 -28.38
C LYS A 31 1.46 -1.86 -28.41
N PHE A 32 1.88 -3.00 -28.95
CA PHE A 32 1.11 -4.23 -29.04
C PHE A 32 1.92 -5.35 -28.40
N TYR A 33 1.35 -6.03 -27.42
CA TYR A 33 1.99 -7.17 -26.74
C TYR A 33 1.31 -8.50 -27.09
N GLN A 34 0.04 -8.48 -27.48
CA GLN A 34 -0.70 -9.65 -27.94
C GLN A 34 -1.87 -9.25 -28.86
N GLU A 35 -2.49 -10.22 -29.53
CA GLU A 35 -3.72 -9.99 -30.30
C GLU A 35 -4.92 -9.73 -29.37
N ASN A 36 -5.86 -8.88 -29.80
CA ASN A 36 -7.11 -8.57 -29.08
C ASN A 36 -6.88 -8.13 -27.63
N GLU A 37 -6.24 -6.98 -27.48
CA GLU A 37 -5.90 -6.40 -26.18
C GLU A 37 -7.09 -5.71 -25.51
N ILE A 38 -7.45 -6.22 -24.33
CA ILE A 38 -8.53 -5.72 -23.49
C ILE A 38 -8.17 -5.92 -22.02
N TYR A 39 -8.53 -4.95 -21.18
CA TYR A 39 -8.44 -5.09 -19.73
C TYR A 39 -9.72 -5.65 -19.13
N TYR A 40 -9.58 -6.60 -18.21
CA TYR A 40 -10.65 -7.05 -17.32
C TYR A 40 -10.29 -6.65 -15.90
N PHE A 41 -11.05 -5.73 -15.33
CA PHE A 41 -10.90 -5.22 -13.98
C PHE A 41 -11.87 -5.95 -13.05
N HIS A 42 -11.36 -6.79 -12.16
CA HIS A 42 -12.14 -7.58 -11.22
C HIS A 42 -12.12 -6.89 -9.84
N ILE A 43 -13.26 -6.46 -9.33
CA ILE A 43 -13.39 -5.83 -8.02
C ILE A 43 -13.99 -6.83 -7.04
N LEU A 44 -13.19 -7.27 -6.07
CA LEU A 44 -13.64 -8.13 -4.97
C LEU A 44 -14.20 -7.24 -3.86
N SER A 45 -15.47 -7.42 -3.50
CA SER A 45 -16.15 -6.55 -2.54
C SER A 45 -17.12 -7.33 -1.65
N ASN A 46 -17.40 -6.85 -0.44
CA ASN A 46 -18.38 -7.45 0.45
C ASN A 46 -19.80 -6.98 0.12
N SER A 47 -19.92 -5.73 -0.31
CA SER A 47 -21.17 -5.13 -0.76
C SER A 47 -20.86 -3.90 -1.61
N ILE A 48 -21.67 -3.69 -2.65
CA ILE A 48 -21.66 -2.46 -3.44
C ILE A 48 -23.10 -2.02 -3.69
N SER A 49 -23.42 -0.76 -3.40
CA SER A 49 -24.75 -0.20 -3.61
C SER A 49 -25.10 -0.14 -5.11
N ASN A 50 -26.39 -0.15 -5.44
CA ASN A 50 -26.81 0.02 -6.84
C ASN A 50 -26.38 1.38 -7.42
N HIS A 51 -26.31 2.41 -6.58
CA HIS A 51 -25.79 3.71 -6.98
C HIS A 51 -24.34 3.62 -7.44
N THR A 52 -23.47 2.98 -6.65
CA THR A 52 -22.05 2.81 -6.97
C THR A 52 -21.84 1.86 -8.14
N LYS A 53 -22.65 0.81 -8.29
CA LYS A 53 -22.66 -0.05 -9.50
C LYS A 53 -22.95 0.76 -10.77
N ASN A 54 -23.96 1.64 -10.73
CA ASN A 54 -24.28 2.50 -11.87
C ASN A 54 -23.14 3.47 -12.18
N LYS A 55 -22.44 4.01 -11.17
CA LYS A 55 -21.24 4.83 -11.37
C LYS A 55 -20.12 4.04 -12.05
N LEU A 56 -19.87 2.80 -11.62
CA LEU A 56 -18.87 1.93 -12.24
C LEU A 56 -19.20 1.58 -13.69
N GLN A 57 -20.47 1.33 -14.02
CA GLN A 57 -20.90 1.09 -15.40
C GLN A 57 -20.65 2.30 -16.31
N LYS A 58 -20.95 3.51 -15.82
CA LYS A 58 -20.65 4.75 -16.57
C LYS A 58 -19.15 4.98 -16.71
N LEU A 59 -18.38 4.69 -15.65
CA LEU A 59 -16.91 4.73 -15.70
C LEU A 59 -16.36 3.77 -16.78
N GLU A 60 -16.85 2.53 -16.84
CA GLU A 60 -16.48 1.57 -17.89
C GLU A 60 -16.75 2.14 -19.29
N GLN A 61 -17.93 2.73 -19.51
CA GLN A 61 -18.31 3.31 -20.81
C GLN A 61 -17.34 4.43 -21.23
N GLU A 62 -17.04 5.36 -20.32
CA GLU A 62 -16.10 6.47 -20.57
C GLU A 62 -14.67 5.97 -20.85
N LEU A 63 -14.19 5.01 -20.07
CA LEU A 63 -12.84 4.47 -20.23
C LEU A 63 -12.67 3.66 -21.52
N ASN A 64 -13.73 2.97 -21.99
CA ASN A 64 -13.73 2.24 -23.26
C ASN A 64 -13.48 3.15 -24.47
N LEU A 65 -13.79 4.45 -24.38
CA LEU A 65 -13.45 5.42 -25.43
C LEU A 65 -11.93 5.60 -25.59
N THR A 66 -11.17 5.31 -24.52
CA THR A 66 -9.70 5.39 -24.53
C THR A 66 -9.08 4.05 -24.89
N PHE A 67 -9.41 2.98 -24.17
CA PHE A 67 -8.88 1.65 -24.44
C PHE A 67 -9.90 0.58 -24.00
N PRO A 68 -10.05 -0.54 -24.75
CA PRO A 68 -11.02 -1.57 -24.42
C PRO A 68 -10.88 -2.08 -22.98
N CYS A 69 -11.98 -2.06 -22.22
CA CYS A 69 -12.00 -2.58 -20.87
C CYS A 69 -13.39 -3.09 -20.41
N LYS A 70 -13.37 -3.95 -19.39
CA LYS A 70 -14.54 -4.47 -18.70
C LYS A 70 -14.33 -4.39 -17.19
N ILE A 71 -15.35 -3.97 -16.45
CA ILE A 71 -15.36 -3.94 -14.98
C ILE A 71 -16.34 -5.00 -14.48
N GLN A 72 -15.83 -5.98 -13.73
CA GLN A 72 -16.59 -7.07 -13.15
C GLN A 72 -16.54 -6.98 -11.62
N ILE A 73 -17.71 -7.10 -10.99
CA ILE A 73 -17.85 -7.03 -9.53
C ILE A 73 -18.11 -8.43 -8.99
N HIS A 74 -17.32 -8.83 -8.00
CA HIS A 74 -17.39 -10.14 -7.35
C HIS A 74 -17.76 -9.94 -5.89
N ILE A 75 -19.03 -10.18 -5.53
CA ILE A 75 -19.51 -10.03 -4.16
C ILE A 75 -19.13 -11.26 -3.33
N GLN A 76 -18.40 -11.03 -2.25
CA GLN A 76 -17.94 -12.04 -1.30
C GLN A 76 -18.76 -11.99 -0.02
N ASN A 77 -18.98 -13.15 0.59
CA ASN A 77 -19.58 -13.24 1.92
C ASN A 77 -18.49 -13.25 3.00
N ASP A 78 -18.51 -12.27 3.90
CA ASP A 78 -17.58 -12.16 5.03
C ASP A 78 -17.60 -13.39 5.95
N ASP A 79 -18.70 -14.13 6.01
CA ASP A 79 -18.83 -15.36 6.81
C ASP A 79 -17.85 -16.45 6.35
N ASN A 80 -17.46 -16.46 5.08
CA ASN A 80 -16.45 -17.38 4.55
C ASN A 80 -15.07 -17.13 5.19
N PHE A 81 -14.87 -15.95 5.77
CA PHE A 81 -13.62 -15.53 6.42
C PHE A 81 -13.74 -15.42 7.94
N LYS A 82 -14.82 -15.93 8.55
CA LYS A 82 -15.05 -15.83 10.00
C LYS A 82 -13.93 -16.46 10.83
N HIS A 83 -13.32 -17.54 10.33
CA HIS A 83 -12.23 -18.25 10.98
C HIS A 83 -10.85 -17.60 10.75
N TYR A 84 -10.77 -16.55 9.92
CA TYR A 84 -9.53 -15.82 9.70
C TYR A 84 -9.24 -14.90 10.90
N PRO A 85 -7.95 -14.81 11.31
CA PRO A 85 -7.56 -14.05 12.49
C PRO A 85 -7.83 -12.55 12.31
N ILE A 86 -8.16 -11.89 13.42
CA ILE A 86 -8.14 -10.43 13.50
C ILE A 86 -6.68 -10.00 13.35
N SER A 87 -6.41 -9.10 12.41
CA SER A 87 -5.05 -8.66 12.13
C SER A 87 -4.71 -7.37 12.87
N GLY A 88 -3.43 -7.17 13.15
CA GLY A 88 -2.96 -5.92 13.74
C GLY A 88 -3.17 -4.69 12.85
N ALA A 89 -3.06 -4.85 11.53
CA ALA A 89 -3.14 -3.75 10.56
C ALA A 89 -4.55 -3.51 9.99
N ALA A 90 -5.28 -4.57 9.65
CA ALA A 90 -6.64 -4.46 9.09
C ALA A 90 -7.74 -4.60 10.14
N HIS A 91 -7.38 -4.80 11.42
CA HIS A 91 -8.31 -4.99 12.51
C HIS A 91 -9.33 -6.11 12.19
N SER A 92 -10.62 -5.81 12.26
CA SER A 92 -11.72 -6.74 11.98
C SER A 92 -12.08 -6.85 10.49
N SER A 93 -11.51 -6.01 9.61
CA SER A 93 -11.82 -6.05 8.18
C SER A 93 -11.38 -7.38 7.57
N LYS A 94 -12.29 -8.01 6.81
CA LYS A 94 -12.04 -9.25 6.06
C LYS A 94 -11.59 -9.00 4.63
N LEU A 95 -11.78 -7.78 4.12
CA LEU A 95 -11.48 -7.37 2.76
C LEU A 95 -10.06 -7.77 2.27
N PRO A 96 -8.98 -7.63 3.06
CA PRO A 96 -7.65 -8.01 2.59
C PRO A 96 -7.51 -9.51 2.27
N TYR A 97 -8.29 -10.36 2.95
CA TYR A 97 -8.26 -11.80 2.75
C TYR A 97 -8.96 -12.26 1.47
N TYR A 98 -9.75 -11.40 0.80
CA TYR A 98 -10.49 -11.78 -0.41
C TYR A 98 -9.56 -12.21 -1.55
N ARG A 99 -8.37 -11.60 -1.64
CA ARG A 99 -7.35 -11.96 -2.62
C ARG A 99 -6.78 -13.37 -2.45
N LEU A 100 -7.03 -14.03 -1.31
CA LEU A 100 -6.62 -15.42 -1.11
C LEU A 100 -7.51 -16.39 -1.90
N LYS A 101 -8.72 -15.95 -2.26
CA LYS A 101 -9.77 -16.73 -2.96
C LYS A 101 -9.75 -16.58 -4.48
N LEU A 102 -8.62 -16.17 -5.06
CA LEU A 102 -8.54 -15.92 -6.52
C LEU A 102 -8.89 -17.14 -7.38
N ASN A 103 -8.56 -18.35 -6.94
CA ASN A 103 -8.91 -19.57 -7.66
C ASN A 103 -10.43 -19.83 -7.63
N SER A 104 -11.09 -19.49 -6.52
CA SER A 104 -12.54 -19.65 -6.37
C SER A 104 -13.35 -18.54 -7.07
N ILE A 105 -12.71 -17.46 -7.50
CA ILE A 105 -13.39 -16.26 -8.04
C ILE A 105 -13.17 -16.09 -9.55
N LEU A 106 -11.97 -16.41 -10.04
CA LEU A 106 -11.62 -16.23 -11.45
C LEU A 106 -11.89 -17.52 -12.24
N ASP A 107 -12.34 -17.36 -13.49
CA ASP A 107 -12.60 -18.47 -14.38
C ASP A 107 -11.36 -19.35 -14.60
N ASP A 108 -11.58 -20.65 -14.80
CA ASP A 108 -10.49 -21.64 -14.90
C ASP A 108 -9.56 -21.43 -16.09
N GLU A 109 -10.04 -20.74 -17.13
CA GLU A 109 -9.29 -20.41 -18.34
C GLU A 109 -8.25 -19.28 -18.11
N ILE A 110 -8.39 -18.51 -17.02
CA ILE A 110 -7.48 -17.41 -16.69
C ILE A 110 -6.21 -17.99 -16.06
N ASN A 111 -5.09 -17.91 -16.80
CA ASN A 111 -3.81 -18.47 -16.37
C ASN A 111 -2.93 -17.48 -15.58
N THR A 112 -3.12 -16.18 -15.79
CA THR A 112 -2.33 -15.13 -15.14
C THR A 112 -3.22 -13.95 -14.79
N CYS A 113 -3.04 -13.39 -13.59
CA CYS A 113 -3.66 -12.13 -13.21
C CYS A 113 -2.68 -11.23 -12.46
N LEU A 114 -2.96 -9.93 -12.45
CA LEU A 114 -2.25 -8.94 -11.65
C LEU A 114 -3.17 -8.48 -10.51
N TYR A 115 -2.75 -8.67 -9.26
CA TYR A 115 -3.42 -8.08 -8.11
C TYR A 115 -2.80 -6.72 -7.77
N LEU A 116 -3.64 -5.70 -7.53
CA LEU A 116 -3.23 -4.38 -7.04
C LEU A 116 -4.12 -3.93 -5.87
N ASP A 117 -3.51 -3.34 -4.83
CA ASP A 117 -4.26 -2.64 -3.78
C ASP A 117 -4.90 -1.35 -4.32
N SER A 118 -6.05 -0.97 -3.75
CA SER A 118 -6.83 0.20 -4.17
C SER A 118 -6.15 1.56 -3.87
N ASP A 119 -5.04 1.54 -3.14
CA ASP A 119 -4.23 2.70 -2.74
C ASP A 119 -2.93 2.81 -3.55
N MET A 120 -2.97 2.33 -4.79
CA MET A 120 -1.88 2.45 -5.75
C MET A 120 -2.23 3.44 -6.87
N LEU A 121 -1.21 3.83 -7.65
CA LEU A 121 -1.36 4.63 -8.87
C LEU A 121 -0.41 4.12 -9.95
N CYS A 122 -0.94 3.79 -11.12
CA CYS A 122 -0.16 3.34 -12.26
C CYS A 122 0.39 4.54 -13.04
N LEU A 123 1.69 4.52 -13.33
CA LEU A 123 2.42 5.56 -14.07
C LEU A 123 3.03 5.03 -15.37
N CYS A 124 2.85 3.74 -15.68
CA CYS A 124 3.33 3.13 -16.91
C CYS A 124 2.21 2.41 -17.66
N ASP A 125 2.53 1.97 -18.88
CA ASP A 125 1.72 1.01 -19.62
C ASP A 125 1.84 -0.37 -18.96
N ILE A 126 0.85 -0.71 -18.12
CA ILE A 126 0.92 -1.89 -17.26
C ILE A 126 0.96 -3.20 -18.05
N ARG A 127 0.56 -3.23 -19.33
CA ARG A 127 0.57 -4.45 -20.16
C ARG A 127 1.94 -5.11 -20.21
N GLU A 128 3.02 -4.32 -20.10
CA GLU A 128 4.39 -4.83 -20.08
C GLU A 128 4.60 -5.87 -18.96
N ILE A 129 3.90 -5.78 -17.82
CA ILE A 129 4.05 -6.73 -16.71
C ILE A 129 3.60 -8.14 -17.09
N PHE A 130 2.60 -8.26 -17.98
CA PHE A 130 2.06 -9.54 -18.42
C PHE A 130 2.99 -10.26 -19.38
N THR A 131 4.02 -9.58 -19.90
CA THR A 131 5.06 -10.19 -20.74
C THR A 131 6.15 -10.87 -19.93
N ILE A 132 6.18 -10.66 -18.61
CA ILE A 132 7.18 -11.25 -17.73
C ILE A 132 6.94 -12.76 -17.63
N ASN A 133 7.95 -13.54 -18.02
CA ASN A 133 7.96 -14.97 -17.77
C ASN A 133 8.17 -15.22 -16.27
N LEU A 134 7.17 -15.81 -15.62
CA LEU A 134 7.25 -16.18 -14.20
C LEU A 134 8.12 -17.41 -13.95
N GLU A 135 8.69 -18.08 -14.96
CA GLU A 135 9.63 -19.21 -14.80
C GLU A 135 9.09 -20.34 -13.91
N GLY A 136 7.79 -20.63 -14.01
CA GLY A 136 7.13 -21.63 -13.16
C GLY A 136 7.03 -21.24 -11.68
N LYS A 137 7.36 -19.99 -11.31
CA LYS A 137 7.09 -19.42 -9.99
C LYS A 137 5.60 -19.15 -9.82
N ILE A 138 5.16 -19.12 -8.57
CA ILE A 138 3.75 -18.90 -8.20
C ILE A 138 3.40 -17.42 -8.37
N ALA A 139 4.31 -16.52 -7.99
CA ALA A 139 4.08 -15.09 -8.09
C ALA A 139 5.35 -14.30 -8.38
N GLY A 140 5.21 -13.26 -9.20
CA GLY A 140 6.11 -12.13 -9.29
C GLY A 140 5.76 -11.13 -8.19
N VAL A 141 6.75 -10.78 -7.36
CA VAL A 141 6.56 -10.04 -6.12
C VAL A 141 7.58 -8.92 -5.96
N VAL A 142 7.22 -7.90 -5.20
CA VAL A 142 8.11 -6.79 -4.84
C VAL A 142 8.31 -6.76 -3.32
N GLY A 143 9.56 -6.62 -2.89
CA GLY A 143 9.95 -6.67 -1.47
C GLY A 143 9.33 -5.54 -0.63
N ASP A 144 8.95 -5.85 0.61
CA ASP A 144 8.43 -4.85 1.55
C ASP A 144 9.58 -4.09 2.25
N PRO A 145 9.55 -2.75 2.32
CA PRO A 145 10.62 -1.96 2.94
C PRO A 145 10.65 -2.06 4.48
N GLY A 146 9.61 -2.64 5.10
CA GLY A 146 9.35 -2.69 6.54
C GLY A 146 9.73 -4.00 7.24
N SER A 147 10.50 -4.88 6.60
CA SER A 147 10.77 -6.29 7.00
C SER A 147 11.34 -6.54 8.41
N LYS A 148 11.63 -5.51 9.23
CA LYS A 148 12.13 -5.75 10.59
C LYS A 148 11.06 -6.39 11.48
N ARG A 149 11.27 -7.68 11.75
CA ARG A 149 10.57 -8.48 12.79
C ARG A 149 9.14 -8.89 12.43
N THR A 150 8.80 -8.96 11.15
CA THR A 150 7.55 -9.57 10.71
C THR A 150 7.56 -11.04 11.10
N LYS A 151 6.43 -11.53 11.62
CA LYS A 151 6.27 -12.89 12.09
C LYS A 151 4.79 -13.24 12.14
N ILE A 152 4.51 -14.51 11.97
CA ILE A 152 3.19 -15.10 12.20
C ILE A 152 3.32 -16.15 13.31
N LYS A 153 2.30 -16.26 14.17
CA LYS A 153 2.25 -17.31 15.19
C LYS A 153 0.96 -18.11 15.10
N PHE A 154 1.10 -19.41 15.12
CA PHE A 154 0.01 -20.36 14.94
C PHE A 154 0.19 -21.58 15.86
N LYS A 155 -0.90 -22.33 16.04
CA LYS A 155 -0.92 -23.54 16.87
C LYS A 155 -1.17 -24.76 15.98
N GLU A 156 -0.32 -25.77 16.09
CA GLU A 156 -0.44 -27.03 15.35
C GLU A 156 -0.11 -28.18 16.29
N ASN A 157 -0.92 -29.24 16.31
CA ASN A 157 -0.75 -30.40 17.21
C ASN A 157 -0.52 -30.01 18.68
N ASN A 158 -1.28 -29.04 19.17
CA ASN A 158 -1.15 -28.42 20.49
C ASN A 158 0.16 -27.67 20.80
N GLN A 159 1.06 -27.51 19.82
CA GLN A 159 2.32 -26.77 19.96
C GLN A 159 2.21 -25.37 19.37
N LYS A 160 2.90 -24.40 19.98
CA LYS A 160 2.95 -23.01 19.51
C LYS A 160 4.16 -22.82 18.59
N HIS A 161 3.91 -22.41 17.36
CA HIS A 161 4.94 -22.11 16.38
C HIS A 161 5.07 -20.60 16.17
N THR A 162 6.28 -20.14 15.85
CA THR A 162 6.55 -18.77 15.41
C THR A 162 7.38 -18.85 14.14
N LEU A 163 6.78 -18.47 13.02
CA LEU A 163 7.50 -18.30 11.77
C LEU A 163 7.94 -16.83 11.68
N ARG A 164 9.24 -16.63 11.45
CA ARG A 164 9.84 -15.31 11.21
C ARG A 164 10.19 -15.22 9.74
N PHE A 165 9.88 -14.09 9.14
CA PHE A 165 10.21 -13.85 7.75
C PHE A 165 11.61 -13.25 7.61
N ASP A 166 12.25 -13.49 6.47
CA ASP A 166 13.58 -13.02 6.10
C ASP A 166 13.48 -11.80 5.15
N GLU A 167 14.57 -11.45 4.46
CA GLU A 167 14.59 -10.39 3.46
C GLU A 167 13.70 -10.66 2.23
N ASN A 168 13.21 -11.88 1.99
CA ASN A 168 12.31 -12.20 0.88
C ASN A 168 10.84 -11.88 1.18
N TYR A 169 10.56 -11.28 2.34
CA TYR A 169 9.21 -10.85 2.68
C TYR A 169 8.71 -9.77 1.69
N PHE A 170 7.67 -10.11 0.93
CA PHE A 170 7.09 -9.23 -0.09
C PHE A 170 5.84 -8.50 0.40
N ASN A 171 5.58 -7.36 -0.24
CA ASN A 171 4.36 -6.61 -0.02
C ASN A 171 3.22 -7.22 -0.85
N SER A 172 2.07 -7.55 -0.25
CA SER A 172 0.96 -8.23 -0.95
C SER A 172 0.08 -7.30 -1.76
N GLY A 173 0.28 -5.98 -1.69
CA GLY A 173 -0.46 -5.00 -2.47
C GLY A 173 -0.15 -5.02 -3.96
N PHE A 174 0.92 -5.69 -4.37
CA PHE A 174 1.23 -5.99 -5.77
C PHE A 174 1.55 -7.48 -5.89
N LEU A 175 0.87 -8.21 -6.77
CA LEU A 175 1.20 -9.61 -7.09
C LEU A 175 0.94 -9.90 -8.57
N LEU A 176 1.96 -10.28 -9.34
CA LEU A 176 1.75 -10.91 -10.64
C LEU A 176 1.62 -12.42 -10.41
N ILE A 177 0.43 -12.98 -10.59
CA ILE A 177 0.12 -14.34 -10.13
C ILE A 177 0.02 -15.29 -11.31
N ASN A 178 0.78 -16.39 -11.24
CA ASN A 178 0.60 -17.55 -12.10
C ASN A 178 -0.51 -18.41 -11.49
N LEU A 179 -1.73 -18.29 -12.01
CA LEU A 179 -2.90 -19.01 -11.46
C LEU A 179 -2.78 -20.52 -11.65
N LYS A 180 -2.10 -20.99 -12.70
CA LYS A 180 -1.82 -22.42 -12.88
C LYS A 180 -0.97 -22.97 -11.74
N GLU A 181 0.14 -22.29 -11.40
CA GLU A 181 1.01 -22.71 -10.29
C GLU A 181 0.35 -22.45 -8.93
N TRP A 182 -0.44 -21.38 -8.78
CA TRP A 182 -1.24 -21.12 -7.59
C TRP A 182 -2.19 -22.28 -7.25
N LYS A 183 -2.91 -22.78 -8.26
CA LYS A 183 -3.80 -23.96 -8.17
C LYS A 183 -3.01 -25.21 -7.84
N LYS A 184 -1.98 -25.52 -8.64
CA LYS A 184 -1.12 -26.71 -8.46
C LYS A 184 -0.49 -26.79 -7.07
N HIS A 185 -0.13 -25.65 -6.47
CA HIS A 185 0.46 -25.59 -5.14
C HIS A 185 -0.56 -25.45 -4.00
N ASN A 186 -1.87 -25.45 -4.28
CA ASN A 186 -2.95 -25.32 -3.32
C ASN A 186 -2.79 -24.11 -2.39
N ILE A 187 -2.41 -22.95 -2.95
CA ILE A 187 -2.06 -21.76 -2.15
C ILE A 187 -3.25 -21.24 -1.37
N GLU A 188 -4.43 -21.20 -1.97
CA GLU A 188 -5.67 -20.83 -1.30
C GLU A 188 -5.93 -21.69 -0.05
N GLN A 189 -5.93 -23.02 -0.20
CA GLN A 189 -6.17 -23.94 0.90
C GLN A 189 -5.12 -23.83 2.00
N LYS A 190 -3.83 -23.72 1.63
CA LYS A 190 -2.75 -23.58 2.63
C LYS A 190 -2.86 -22.29 3.43
N CYS A 191 -3.26 -21.19 2.79
CA CYS A 191 -3.52 -19.92 3.47
C CYS A 191 -4.72 -20.05 4.42
N GLU A 192 -5.79 -20.74 4.02
CA GLU A 192 -6.97 -21.00 4.84
C GLU A 192 -6.64 -21.86 6.07
N ASP A 193 -5.94 -22.98 5.85
CA ASP A 193 -5.49 -23.88 6.92
C ASP A 193 -4.61 -23.13 7.93
N LEU A 194 -3.68 -22.30 7.45
CA LEU A 194 -2.83 -21.50 8.32
C LEU A 194 -3.62 -20.43 9.07
N ALA A 195 -4.52 -19.72 8.39
CA ALA A 195 -5.39 -18.71 9.00
C ALA A 195 -6.19 -19.29 10.17
N SER A 196 -6.81 -20.46 9.99
CA SER A 196 -7.62 -21.13 11.04
C SER A 196 -6.82 -21.48 12.31
N LYS A 197 -5.50 -21.65 12.17
CA LYS A 197 -4.56 -22.00 13.26
C LYS A 197 -3.87 -20.78 13.87
N CYS A 198 -4.00 -19.60 13.27
CA CYS A 198 -3.27 -18.40 13.67
C CYS A 198 -3.88 -17.72 14.88
N TYR A 199 -3.04 -17.42 15.87
CA TYR A 199 -3.42 -16.60 17.03
C TYR A 199 -2.70 -15.25 17.06
N TYR A 200 -1.73 -15.03 16.16
CA TYR A 200 -1.09 -13.73 15.97
C TYR A 200 -0.71 -13.52 14.51
N ILE A 201 -1.24 -12.45 13.94
CA ILE A 201 -0.90 -11.97 12.60
C ILE A 201 -0.89 -10.44 12.60
N LYS A 202 0.07 -9.83 11.90
CA LYS A 202 0.16 -8.36 11.84
C LYS A 202 -0.45 -7.83 10.55
N ALA A 203 -0.03 -8.37 9.41
CA ALA A 203 -0.34 -7.84 8.08
C ALA A 203 -1.33 -8.73 7.30
N ALA A 204 -2.29 -9.35 8.00
CA ALA A 204 -3.39 -10.11 7.40
C ALA A 204 -2.92 -11.09 6.30
N ASP A 205 -3.47 -10.99 5.09
CA ASP A 205 -3.15 -11.80 3.92
C ASP A 205 -1.66 -11.78 3.57
N GLN A 206 -0.96 -10.66 3.75
CA GLN A 206 0.46 -10.56 3.44
C GLN A 206 1.30 -11.56 4.25
N ASP A 207 0.99 -11.71 5.54
CA ASP A 207 1.68 -12.65 6.41
C ASP A 207 1.34 -14.11 6.02
N LEU A 208 0.09 -14.39 5.62
CA LEU A 208 -0.31 -15.73 5.15
C LEU A 208 0.39 -16.08 3.83
N LEU A 209 0.41 -15.16 2.87
CA LEU A 209 1.05 -15.37 1.57
C LEU A 209 2.55 -15.57 1.70
N ASN A 210 3.24 -14.76 2.51
CA ASN A 210 4.66 -14.94 2.77
C ASN A 210 4.98 -16.22 3.57
N ALA A 211 4.03 -16.73 4.38
CA ALA A 211 4.21 -18.00 5.07
C ALA A 211 4.03 -19.20 4.14
N THR A 212 3.11 -19.09 3.18
CA THR A 212 2.71 -20.16 2.28
C THR A 212 3.58 -20.23 1.02
N ILE A 213 3.90 -19.10 0.40
CA ILE A 213 4.71 -18.99 -0.82
C ILE A 213 6.19 -18.85 -0.42
N LYS A 214 6.93 -19.96 -0.47
CA LYS A 214 8.35 -19.97 -0.10
C LYS A 214 9.22 -19.20 -1.11
N PRO A 215 10.38 -18.65 -0.72
CA PRO A 215 11.23 -17.83 -1.59
C PRO A 215 11.56 -18.45 -2.95
N GLN A 216 11.76 -19.76 -3.04
CA GLN A 216 12.03 -20.44 -4.30
C GLN A 216 10.86 -20.45 -5.29
N TYR A 217 9.64 -20.11 -4.86
CA TYR A 217 8.44 -19.97 -5.69
C TYR A 217 8.06 -18.52 -5.96
N GLN A 218 8.94 -17.57 -5.59
CA GLN A 218 8.78 -16.15 -5.81
C GLN A 218 9.73 -15.71 -6.93
N LEU A 219 9.25 -14.89 -7.86
CA LEU A 219 10.11 -14.12 -8.77
C LEU A 219 10.22 -12.70 -8.22
N LYS A 220 11.43 -12.27 -7.84
CA LYS A 220 11.67 -10.89 -7.39
C LYS A 220 11.60 -9.96 -8.60
N LEU A 221 10.66 -9.00 -8.58
CA LEU A 221 10.49 -7.99 -9.62
C LEU A 221 11.18 -6.67 -9.27
N ASP A 222 11.31 -5.78 -10.24
CA ASP A 222 11.82 -4.42 -10.04
C ASP A 222 10.98 -3.67 -8.98
N PHE A 223 11.63 -2.93 -8.09
CA PHE A 223 10.96 -2.20 -7.01
C PHE A 223 10.00 -1.12 -7.54
N SER A 224 10.20 -0.66 -8.79
CA SER A 224 9.35 0.34 -9.46
C SER A 224 7.90 -0.12 -9.64
N TYR A 225 7.63 -1.43 -9.70
CA TYR A 225 6.26 -1.96 -9.82
C TYR A 225 5.45 -1.91 -8.52
N ASN A 226 6.08 -1.68 -7.38
CA ASN A 226 5.39 -1.45 -6.11
C ASN A 226 6.22 -0.46 -5.29
N PHE A 227 6.39 0.75 -5.85
CA PHE A 227 7.22 1.78 -5.26
C PHE A 227 6.49 2.37 -4.05
N ASN A 228 6.77 1.81 -2.86
CA ASN A 228 6.17 2.28 -1.63
C ASN A 228 6.70 3.68 -1.27
N ILE A 229 5.83 4.69 -1.28
CA ILE A 229 6.23 6.09 -1.16
C ILE A 229 6.93 6.42 0.15
N ILE A 230 6.74 5.62 1.21
CA ILE A 230 7.43 5.84 2.49
C ILE A 230 8.96 5.68 2.36
N THR A 231 9.43 5.03 1.30
CA THR A 231 10.86 4.90 1.02
C THR A 231 11.51 6.22 0.59
N LEU A 232 10.72 7.21 0.16
CA LEU A 232 11.17 8.61 -0.05
C LEU A 232 11.49 9.31 1.27
N PHE A 233 10.86 8.89 2.39
CA PHE A 233 11.22 9.37 3.72
C PHE A 233 12.59 8.85 4.13
N TYR A 234 12.78 7.53 4.05
CA TYR A 234 14.09 6.88 4.00
C TYR A 234 13.95 5.41 3.59
N ALA A 235 14.98 4.87 2.96
CA ALA A 235 15.14 3.45 2.66
C ALA A 235 16.48 2.97 3.20
N ILE A 236 16.52 1.72 3.67
CA ILE A 236 17.77 1.04 4.01
C ILE A 236 17.82 -0.18 3.11
N CYS A 237 18.82 -0.23 2.23
CA CYS A 237 18.98 -1.26 1.21
C CYS A 237 19.83 -2.44 1.72
N LYS A 238 19.80 -3.57 1.01
CA LYS A 238 20.45 -4.83 1.45
C LYS A 238 21.97 -4.73 1.58
N ASP A 239 22.59 -3.92 0.73
CA ASP A 239 24.01 -3.58 0.69
C ASP A 239 24.42 -2.58 1.80
N GLU A 240 23.47 -2.00 2.52
CA GLU A 240 23.72 -1.09 3.64
C GLU A 240 23.48 -1.75 5.00
N GLN A 241 22.53 -2.68 5.08
CA GLN A 241 22.23 -3.47 6.26
C GLN A 241 21.45 -4.73 5.88
N ALA A 242 21.90 -5.90 6.35
CA ALA A 242 21.19 -7.17 6.17
C ALA A 242 19.77 -7.15 6.76
N ASN A 243 18.89 -8.02 6.23
CA ASN A 243 17.48 -8.12 6.63
C ASN A 243 16.72 -6.78 6.51
N ARG A 244 16.92 -6.10 5.37
CA ARG A 244 16.25 -4.84 5.00
C ARG A 244 15.62 -4.98 3.62
N LEU A 245 15.25 -3.87 3.00
CA LEU A 245 14.71 -3.86 1.65
C LEU A 245 15.66 -4.66 0.74
N ASN A 246 15.18 -5.76 0.15
CA ASN A 246 15.99 -6.71 -0.60
C ASN A 246 16.34 -6.21 -2.02
N TYR A 247 16.77 -4.95 -2.09
CA TYR A 247 17.26 -4.25 -3.26
C TYR A 247 18.53 -3.52 -2.84
N THR A 248 19.52 -3.50 -3.73
CA THR A 248 20.71 -2.65 -3.60
C THR A 248 20.32 -1.18 -3.65
N ARG A 249 21.21 -0.29 -3.20
CA ARG A 249 20.97 1.15 -3.35
C ARG A 249 20.79 1.53 -4.83
N ASP A 250 21.56 0.92 -5.73
CA ASP A 250 21.48 1.20 -7.16
C ASP A 250 20.14 0.75 -7.78
N GLU A 251 19.65 -0.44 -7.45
CA GLU A 251 18.31 -0.89 -7.84
C GLU A 251 17.23 0.09 -7.34
N PHE A 252 17.30 0.46 -6.06
CA PHE A 252 16.35 1.41 -5.47
C PHE A 252 16.36 2.77 -6.16
N THR A 253 17.54 3.36 -6.39
CA THR A 253 17.69 4.67 -7.02
C THR A 253 17.16 4.66 -8.46
N LYS A 254 17.36 3.58 -9.22
CA LYS A 254 16.75 3.42 -10.55
C LYS A 254 15.23 3.42 -10.46
N SER A 255 14.66 2.62 -9.55
CA SER A 255 13.20 2.57 -9.36
C SER A 255 12.61 3.90 -8.86
N ALA A 256 13.35 4.66 -8.04
CA ALA A 256 12.92 5.98 -7.54
C ALA A 256 12.93 7.07 -8.62
N LYS A 257 13.80 6.96 -9.63
CA LYS A 257 13.84 7.88 -10.78
C LYS A 257 12.69 7.67 -11.74
N THR A 258 12.26 6.41 -11.91
CA THR A 258 11.18 6.04 -12.83
C THR A 258 10.24 5.03 -12.17
N PRO A 259 9.45 5.44 -11.15
CA PRO A 259 8.48 4.56 -10.53
C PRO A 259 7.40 4.19 -11.54
N LYS A 260 7.04 2.91 -11.61
CA LYS A 260 5.99 2.39 -12.51
C LYS A 260 4.63 2.37 -11.84
N ILE A 261 4.59 2.00 -10.57
CA ILE A 261 3.39 2.05 -9.74
C ILE A 261 3.76 2.61 -8.37
N LEU A 262 3.10 3.69 -7.97
CA LEU A 262 3.21 4.25 -6.63
C LEU A 262 2.26 3.50 -5.70
N HIS A 263 2.74 3.08 -4.53
CA HIS A 263 1.92 2.48 -3.48
C HIS A 263 1.89 3.41 -2.27
N TYR A 264 0.71 3.97 -2.00
CA TYR A 264 0.51 4.99 -0.99
C TYR A 264 0.25 4.38 0.39
N GLY A 265 1.25 4.37 1.28
CA GLY A 265 1.04 4.13 2.71
C GLY A 265 0.20 5.27 3.33
N GLU A 266 0.72 6.49 3.22
CA GLU A 266 0.01 7.73 3.52
C GLU A 266 -0.95 8.07 2.38
N LYS A 267 -2.24 7.81 2.60
CA LYS A 267 -3.26 7.92 1.55
C LYS A 267 -3.41 9.37 1.04
N PRO A 268 -3.43 9.63 -0.27
CA PRO A 268 -3.58 10.99 -0.83
C PRO A 268 -4.87 11.71 -0.40
N TRP A 269 -5.94 10.95 -0.14
CA TRP A 269 -7.22 11.45 0.36
C TRP A 269 -7.26 11.70 1.88
N LYS A 270 -6.14 11.51 2.57
CA LYS A 270 -5.91 11.95 3.96
C LYS A 270 -4.75 12.95 4.04
N PHE A 271 -3.76 12.78 3.17
CA PHE A 271 -2.58 13.63 3.11
C PHE A 271 -2.51 14.33 1.76
N LEU A 272 -2.86 15.63 1.70
CA LEU A 272 -2.62 16.40 0.48
C LEU A 272 -1.12 16.60 0.23
N LYS A 273 -0.32 16.64 1.30
CA LYS A 273 1.14 16.75 1.25
C LYS A 273 1.77 15.68 2.16
N SER A 274 2.84 15.03 1.70
CA SER A 274 3.63 14.10 2.52
C SER A 274 5.11 14.12 2.14
N TYR A 275 5.47 13.53 1.01
CA TYR A 275 6.84 13.38 0.54
C TYR A 275 7.05 14.08 -0.78
N ILE A 276 8.28 14.55 -0.99
CA ILE A 276 8.75 15.10 -2.26
C ILE A 276 9.53 14.00 -2.98
N ASP A 277 9.27 13.82 -4.28
CA ASP A 277 10.01 12.89 -5.14
C ASP A 277 11.38 13.45 -5.55
N LEU A 278 12.09 12.72 -6.43
CA LEU A 278 13.41 13.13 -6.92
C LEU A 278 13.36 14.35 -7.85
N GLN A 279 12.17 14.73 -8.33
CA GLN A 279 11.94 15.86 -9.23
C GLN A 279 11.43 17.11 -8.49
N GLY A 280 11.34 17.07 -7.16
CA GLY A 280 10.85 18.21 -6.37
C GLY A 280 9.33 18.32 -6.32
N LYS A 281 8.59 17.29 -6.79
CA LYS A 281 7.12 17.28 -6.80
C LYS A 281 6.57 16.53 -5.59
N ASN A 282 5.47 17.04 -5.05
CA ASN A 282 4.73 16.34 -4.00
C ASN A 282 4.10 15.06 -4.55
N ILE A 283 4.41 13.92 -3.92
CA ILE A 283 4.05 12.59 -4.45
C ILE A 283 2.54 12.36 -4.51
N ASN A 284 1.76 13.05 -3.66
CA ASN A 284 0.31 12.94 -3.64
C ASN A 284 -0.37 13.74 -4.76
N ASP A 285 0.33 14.68 -5.40
CA ASP A 285 -0.19 15.44 -6.53
C ASP A 285 -0.42 14.55 -7.76
N TYR A 286 0.43 13.53 -7.96
CA TYR A 286 0.24 12.55 -9.05
C TYR A 286 -1.14 11.89 -8.95
N TRP A 287 -1.54 11.47 -7.75
CA TRP A 287 -2.84 10.85 -7.53
C TRP A 287 -3.98 11.84 -7.79
N TRP A 288 -3.89 13.06 -7.24
CA TRP A 288 -4.93 14.08 -7.43
C TRP A 288 -5.07 14.56 -8.88
N GLN A 289 -3.98 14.57 -9.66
CA GLN A 289 -4.01 14.87 -11.09
C GLN A 289 -4.76 13.80 -11.92
N ILE A 290 -4.78 12.55 -11.45
CA ILE A 290 -5.62 11.51 -12.06
C ILE A 290 -7.04 11.57 -11.51
N ALA A 291 -7.22 11.78 -10.21
CA ALA A 291 -8.54 11.88 -9.58
C ALA A 291 -9.41 12.96 -10.21
N GLU A 292 -8.85 14.14 -10.48
CA GLU A 292 -9.52 15.25 -11.18
C GLU A 292 -10.01 14.85 -12.59
N LYS A 293 -9.34 13.90 -13.23
CA LYS A 293 -9.61 13.42 -14.59
C LYS A 293 -10.31 12.06 -14.61
N THR A 294 -10.70 11.52 -13.46
CA THR A 294 -11.37 10.23 -13.35
C THR A 294 -12.88 10.46 -13.55
N PRO A 295 -13.45 10.10 -14.71
CA PRO A 295 -14.84 10.44 -15.01
C PRO A 295 -15.78 9.79 -13.99
N ILE A 296 -16.94 10.40 -13.76
CA ILE A 296 -18.01 9.96 -12.82
C ILE A 296 -17.64 10.08 -11.32
N PHE A 297 -16.37 9.98 -10.97
CA PHE A 297 -15.88 10.02 -9.59
C PHE A 297 -15.12 11.32 -9.25
N ASN A 298 -14.72 12.12 -10.24
CA ASN A 298 -13.95 13.35 -10.06
C ASN A 298 -14.65 14.37 -9.16
N GLU A 299 -15.95 14.63 -9.34
CA GLU A 299 -16.66 15.66 -8.58
C GLU A 299 -16.63 15.40 -7.06
N GLU A 300 -17.04 14.19 -6.63
CA GLU A 300 -17.02 13.83 -5.21
C GLU A 300 -15.60 13.76 -4.62
N LEU A 301 -14.60 13.40 -5.45
CA LEU A 301 -13.21 13.36 -5.04
C LEU A 301 -12.67 14.78 -4.83
N LEU A 302 -13.02 15.73 -5.70
CA LEU A 302 -12.62 17.14 -5.55
C LEU A 302 -13.34 17.81 -4.37
N GLU A 303 -14.61 17.50 -4.13
CA GLU A 303 -15.32 17.91 -2.92
C GLU A 303 -14.64 17.35 -1.67
N GLN A 304 -14.26 16.07 -1.69
CA GLN A 304 -13.50 15.47 -0.60
C GLN A 304 -12.15 16.17 -0.40
N LYS A 305 -11.43 16.49 -1.49
CA LYS A 305 -10.11 17.16 -1.45
C LYS A 305 -10.15 18.45 -0.63
N ALA A 306 -11.18 19.27 -0.81
CA ALA A 306 -11.35 20.54 -0.10
C ALA A 306 -11.45 20.38 1.42
N ASN A 307 -11.85 19.19 1.88
CA ASN A 307 -12.06 18.87 3.28
C ASN A 307 -10.88 18.12 3.93
N VAL A 308 -9.84 17.75 3.17
CA VAL A 308 -8.71 16.99 3.70
C VAL A 308 -7.80 17.88 4.55
N LYS A 309 -7.79 17.64 5.87
CA LYS A 309 -6.99 18.41 6.85
C LYS A 309 -6.01 17.58 7.69
N ASP A 310 -6.05 16.24 7.62
CA ASP A 310 -5.27 15.38 8.52
C ASP A 310 -3.77 15.71 8.48
N HIS A 311 -3.17 15.79 7.30
CA HIS A 311 -1.75 16.15 7.14
C HIS A 311 -1.33 17.46 7.83
N LEU A 312 -2.23 18.44 7.97
CA LEU A 312 -1.96 19.70 8.65
C LEU A 312 -1.73 19.46 10.15
N LEU A 313 -2.62 18.72 10.80
CA LEU A 313 -2.47 18.38 12.22
C LEU A 313 -1.23 17.50 12.46
N TYR A 314 -1.00 16.51 11.60
CA TYR A 314 0.16 15.62 11.72
C TYR A 314 1.46 16.41 11.59
N SER A 315 1.60 17.23 10.55
CA SER A 315 2.80 18.03 10.35
C SER A 315 3.01 19.06 11.47
N ALA A 316 1.96 19.72 11.95
CA ALA A 316 2.03 20.67 13.06
C ALA A 316 2.54 20.03 14.36
N LEU A 317 1.91 18.92 14.79
CA LEU A 317 2.32 18.18 15.99
C LEU A 317 3.75 17.64 15.85
N GLY A 318 4.10 17.13 14.67
CA GLY A 318 5.43 16.61 14.42
C GLY A 318 6.52 17.66 14.42
N PHE A 319 6.23 18.86 13.93
CA PHE A 319 7.17 19.99 13.98
C PHE A 319 7.46 20.44 15.41
N GLU A 320 6.42 20.52 16.25
CA GLU A 320 6.58 20.83 17.67
C GLU A 320 7.31 19.71 18.42
N LEU A 321 7.03 18.44 18.10
CA LEU A 321 7.79 17.30 18.63
C LEU A 321 9.26 17.36 18.22
N LEU A 322 9.56 17.71 16.96
CA LEU A 322 10.93 17.86 16.46
C LEU A 322 11.70 18.92 17.26
N LYS A 323 11.09 20.08 17.52
CA LYS A 323 11.68 21.14 18.37
C LYS A 323 11.93 20.64 19.78
N ALA A 324 10.94 19.98 20.39
CA ALA A 324 11.04 19.48 21.76
C ALA A 324 12.15 18.42 21.91
N ILE A 325 12.34 17.55 20.90
CA ILE A 325 13.43 16.56 20.92
C ILE A 325 14.79 17.24 20.82
N LYS A 326 14.94 18.24 19.93
CA LYS A 326 16.21 18.97 19.76
C LYS A 326 16.63 19.71 21.04
N SER A 327 15.68 20.15 21.86
CA SER A 327 15.92 20.82 23.14
C SER A 327 15.76 19.91 24.37
N PHE A 328 15.58 18.60 24.19
CA PHE A 328 15.32 17.64 25.28
C PHE A 328 14.16 18.05 26.22
N ASN A 329 13.16 18.74 25.69
CA ASN A 329 12.04 19.26 26.46
C ASN A 329 10.94 18.21 26.68
N PHE A 330 11.12 17.35 27.69
CA PHE A 330 10.16 16.30 28.06
C PHE A 330 8.78 16.84 28.47
N ALA A 331 8.73 18.02 29.11
CA ALA A 331 7.46 18.65 29.49
C ALA A 331 6.62 19.01 28.25
N LYS A 332 7.25 19.55 27.21
CA LYS A 332 6.57 19.82 25.93
C LYS A 332 6.11 18.54 25.25
N ILE A 333 6.93 17.48 25.23
CA ILE A 333 6.50 16.18 24.66
C ILE A 333 5.29 15.64 25.42
N SER A 334 5.31 15.69 26.76
CA SER A 334 4.18 15.30 27.61
C SER A 334 2.94 16.12 27.29
N SER A 335 3.09 17.44 27.14
CA SER A 335 1.98 18.33 26.74
C SER A 335 1.42 17.96 25.37
N LEU A 336 2.25 17.64 24.38
CA LEU A 336 1.78 17.22 23.05
C LEU A 336 0.96 15.92 23.11
N ILE A 337 1.29 15.01 24.03
CA ILE A 337 0.55 13.75 24.22
C ILE A 337 -0.77 13.97 24.95
N HIS A 338 -0.81 14.84 25.96
CA HIS A 338 -1.95 14.90 26.89
C HIS A 338 -2.84 16.13 26.75
N ASN A 339 -2.40 17.19 26.06
CA ASN A 339 -3.13 18.45 25.94
C ASN A 339 -3.40 18.80 24.48
N THR A 340 -4.67 18.69 24.07
CA THR A 340 -5.13 19.01 22.70
C THR A 340 -5.55 20.48 22.54
N LYS A 341 -5.64 21.27 23.62
CA LYS A 341 -6.10 22.67 23.55
C LYS A 341 -5.18 23.57 22.72
N GLN A 342 -3.94 23.15 22.48
CA GLN A 342 -2.96 23.89 21.69
C GLN A 342 -2.93 23.46 20.21
N ASP A 343 -3.69 22.46 19.80
CA ASP A 343 -3.60 21.90 18.45
C ASP A 343 -3.94 22.96 17.38
N GLU A 344 -4.97 23.79 17.60
CA GLU A 344 -5.33 24.90 16.70
C GLU A 344 -4.20 25.92 16.54
N TYR A 345 -3.58 26.31 17.66
CA TYR A 345 -2.43 27.22 17.65
C TYR A 345 -1.22 26.65 16.87
N PHE A 346 -1.03 25.33 16.87
CA PHE A 346 0.04 24.73 16.08
C PHE A 346 -0.26 24.76 14.57
N LEU A 347 -1.52 24.69 14.18
CA LEU A 347 -1.93 24.79 12.77
C LEU A 347 -1.61 26.17 12.18
N GLU A 348 -1.74 27.24 12.97
CA GLU A 348 -1.37 28.61 12.54
C GLU A 348 0.11 28.75 12.17
N LYS A 349 0.98 27.86 12.69
CA LYS A 349 2.43 27.91 12.47
C LYS A 349 2.93 27.08 11.30
N LEU A 350 2.05 26.47 10.52
CA LEU A 350 2.41 25.55 9.43
C LEU A 350 3.27 26.16 8.33
N GLN A 351 3.13 27.48 8.08
CA GLN A 351 3.93 28.19 7.08
C GLN A 351 5.45 28.11 7.34
N ASN A 352 5.87 27.73 8.56
CA ASN A 352 7.27 27.62 8.94
C ASN A 352 7.90 26.25 8.62
N ILE A 353 7.14 25.28 8.10
CA ILE A 353 7.65 23.93 7.82
C ILE A 353 8.18 23.87 6.39
N ASN A 354 9.49 23.70 6.24
CA ASN A 354 10.11 23.45 4.94
C ASN A 354 9.67 22.08 4.37
N ASP A 355 9.40 22.04 3.07
CA ASP A 355 9.03 20.88 2.28
C ASP A 355 9.95 19.67 2.51
N ASP A 356 11.25 19.90 2.66
CA ASP A 356 12.26 18.87 2.91
C ASP A 356 12.02 18.08 4.19
N ILE A 357 11.39 18.68 5.19
CA ILE A 357 11.11 18.03 6.47
C ILE A 357 9.63 17.77 6.67
N PHE A 358 8.77 18.11 5.69
CA PHE A 358 7.33 17.98 5.85
C PHE A 358 6.91 16.52 6.12
N GLY A 359 7.42 15.57 5.35
CA GLY A 359 7.18 14.14 5.58
C GLY A 359 7.71 13.64 6.93
N LEU A 360 8.87 14.15 7.37
CA LEU A 360 9.38 13.86 8.72
C LEU A 360 8.41 14.34 9.80
N CYS A 361 7.89 15.56 9.65
CA CYS A 361 6.90 16.12 10.54
C CYS A 361 5.61 15.27 10.53
N CYS A 362 5.11 14.84 9.38
CA CYS A 362 3.94 13.95 9.33
C CYS A 362 4.17 12.66 10.15
N MET A 363 5.31 11.98 9.97
CA MET A 363 5.63 10.75 10.71
C MET A 363 5.82 10.99 12.22
N LEU A 364 6.37 12.15 12.61
CA LEU A 364 6.50 12.53 14.02
C LEU A 364 5.12 12.80 14.64
N GLY A 365 4.24 13.51 13.93
CA GLY A 365 2.88 13.77 14.38
C GLY A 365 2.06 12.50 14.55
N GLU A 366 2.19 11.54 13.62
CA GLU A 366 1.57 10.23 13.74
C GLU A 366 1.99 9.55 15.06
N SER A 367 3.25 9.68 15.46
CA SER A 367 3.73 9.11 16.73
C SER A 367 3.06 9.72 17.96
N ILE A 368 2.72 11.02 17.93
CA ILE A 368 1.95 11.71 18.97
C ILE A 368 0.49 11.23 18.98
N LEU A 369 -0.16 11.18 17.82
CA LEU A 369 -1.55 10.73 17.72
C LEU A 369 -1.71 9.26 18.13
N TYR A 370 -0.75 8.42 17.77
CA TYR A 370 -0.67 7.04 18.26
C TYR A 370 -0.49 7.00 19.79
N ALA A 371 0.36 7.87 20.35
CA ALA A 371 0.58 7.95 21.79
C ALA A 371 -0.67 8.39 22.55
N ARG A 372 -1.39 9.39 22.04
CA ARG A 372 -2.71 9.84 22.52
C ARG A 372 -3.70 8.67 22.57
N LYS A 373 -3.88 7.98 21.44
CA LYS A 373 -4.83 6.86 21.31
C LYS A 373 -4.50 5.68 22.23
N ASN A 374 -3.22 5.39 22.46
CA ASN A 374 -2.76 4.19 23.17
C ASN A 374 -2.15 4.51 24.55
N GLN A 375 -2.40 5.71 25.08
CA GLN A 375 -1.91 6.19 26.38
C GLN A 375 -0.41 5.90 26.60
N LYS A 376 0.41 6.17 25.59
CA LYS A 376 1.87 5.95 25.68
C LYS A 376 2.53 7.06 26.50
N ASN A 377 3.55 6.68 27.26
CA ASN A 377 4.32 7.65 28.05
C ASN A 377 5.30 8.48 27.18
N THR A 378 5.69 9.63 27.73
CA THR A 378 6.63 10.60 27.14
C THR A 378 7.95 9.98 26.69
N PHE A 379 8.53 9.10 27.51
CA PHE A 379 9.83 8.49 27.22
C PHE A 379 9.79 7.55 26.01
N SER A 380 8.71 6.78 25.86
CA SER A 380 8.49 5.91 24.71
C SER A 380 8.39 6.70 23.40
N VAL A 381 7.65 7.81 23.42
CA VAL A 381 7.54 8.73 22.26
C VAL A 381 8.90 9.33 21.92
N PHE A 382 9.63 9.83 22.92
CA PHE A 382 10.96 10.40 22.75
C PHE A 382 11.94 9.40 22.09
N LEU A 383 12.02 8.16 22.60
CA LEU A 383 12.89 7.13 22.03
C LEU A 383 12.52 6.77 20.58
N LYS A 384 11.22 6.61 20.30
CA LYS A 384 10.74 6.31 18.94
C LYS A 384 11.11 7.45 17.97
N ALA A 385 10.91 8.68 18.40
CA ALA A 385 11.15 9.86 17.58
C ALA A 385 12.65 10.12 17.35
N ILE A 386 13.52 9.91 18.36
CA ILE A 386 14.98 9.94 18.17
C ILE A 386 15.44 8.90 17.16
N LYS A 387 14.94 7.66 17.28
CA LYS A 387 15.29 6.59 16.34
C LYS A 387 14.91 6.96 14.91
N MET A 388 13.72 7.54 14.73
CA MET A 388 13.26 7.99 13.43
C MET A 388 14.11 9.14 12.88
N LEU A 389 14.43 10.14 13.71
CA LEU A 389 15.29 11.26 13.34
C LEU A 389 16.70 10.79 12.95
N LYS A 390 17.26 9.81 13.68
CA LYS A 390 18.56 9.21 13.37
C LYS A 390 18.55 8.51 12.02
N ASN A 391 17.50 7.72 11.73
CA ASN A 391 17.37 7.06 10.43
C ASN A 391 17.20 8.07 9.31
N PHE A 392 16.31 9.06 9.49
CA PHE A 392 16.08 10.12 8.51
C PHE A 392 17.39 10.86 8.18
N LYS A 393 18.12 11.35 9.18
CA LYS A 393 19.41 12.03 8.97
C LYS A 393 20.44 11.15 8.23
N LYS A 394 20.44 9.84 8.47
CA LYS A 394 21.42 8.93 7.88
C LYS A 394 21.06 8.49 6.45
N TYR A 395 19.78 8.33 6.14
CA TYR A 395 19.33 7.63 4.93
C TYR A 395 18.43 8.46 4.02
N ALA A 396 17.82 9.56 4.48
CA ALA A 396 16.90 10.35 3.66
C ALA A 396 17.58 10.92 2.41
N ASN A 397 18.80 11.45 2.52
CA ASN A 397 19.54 11.95 1.36
C ASN A 397 19.79 10.83 0.33
N LYS A 398 20.05 9.61 0.77
CA LYS A 398 20.24 8.47 -0.14
C LYS A 398 18.94 8.03 -0.82
N SER A 399 17.81 8.28 -0.19
CA SER A 399 16.49 8.08 -0.78
C SER A 399 16.11 9.15 -1.80
N ARG A 400 16.88 10.24 -1.87
CA ARG A 400 16.66 11.41 -2.72
C ARG A 400 17.66 11.51 -3.89
N VAL A 401 18.44 10.46 -4.17
CA VAL A 401 19.54 10.44 -5.17
C VAL A 401 19.35 9.36 -6.21
#